data_AF-A0A9D0XTA1-F1
#
_entry.id   AF-A0A9D0XTA1-F1
#
_cell.length_a   1.000
_cell.length_b   1.000
_cell.length_c   1.000
_cell.angle_alpha   90.00
_cell.angle_beta   90.00
_cell.angle_gamma   90.00
#
_symmetry.space_group_name_H-M   'P 1'
#
loop_
_entity.id
_entity.type
_entity.pdbx_description
1 polymer ?
#
loop_
_entity_poly.entity_id
_entity_poly.type
_entity_poly.pdbx_seq_one_letter_code
_entity_poly.pdbx_strand_id
1 'polypeptide(L)' 'GEIKNLELIKEMFALHQQIKDKLKILHVNGHVGVEGNELADRMSMIAIAEKETKFTRYAESIDVAEILKMQAG' A
#
# COMPACT_ATOMS: atom_id res chain seq x y z
N GLY A 1 -11.88 8.53 -25.27
CA GLY A 1 -10.70 9.07 -24.56
C GLY A 1 -9.79 7.93 -24.19
N GLU A 2 -8.48 8.16 -24.14
CA GLU A 2 -7.50 7.14 -23.74
C GLU A 2 -7.63 6.80 -22.25
N ILE A 3 -7.50 5.51 -21.91
CA ILE A 3 -7.48 5.06 -20.53
C ILE A 3 -6.04 5.16 -20.03
N LYS A 4 -5.77 6.05 -19.08
CA LYS A 4 -4.47 6.14 -18.42
C LYS A 4 -4.19 4.87 -17.59
N ASN A 5 -2.94 4.42 -17.55
CA ASN A 5 -2.48 3.25 -16.79
C ASN A 5 -3.13 1.91 -17.21
N LEU A 6 -3.51 1.77 -18.49
CA LEU A 6 -4.26 0.60 -18.99
C LEU A 6 -3.58 -0.74 -18.67
N GLU A 7 -2.27 -0.86 -18.86
CA GLU A 7 -1.55 -2.11 -18.60
C GLU A 7 -1.58 -2.49 -17.12
N LEU A 8 -1.36 -1.52 -16.21
CA LEU A 8 -1.49 -1.75 -14.77
C LEU A 8 -2.91 -2.20 -14.38
N ILE A 9 -3.94 -1.58 -14.96
CA ILE A 9 -5.34 -1.95 -14.70
C ILE A 9 -5.60 -3.40 -15.13
N LYS A 10 -5.10 -3.82 -16.29
CA LYS A 10 -5.27 -5.20 -16.78
C LYS A 10 -4.64 -6.22 -15.83
N GLU A 11 -3.41 -5.97 -15.39
CA GLU A 11 -2.70 -6.84 -14.45
C GLU A 11 -3.44 -6.96 -13.11
N MET A 12 -3.81 -5.81 -12.51
CA MET A 12 -4.55 -5.78 -11.24
C MET A 12 -5.92 -6.47 -11.36
N PHE A 13 -6.63 -6.25 -12.48
CA PHE A 13 -7.94 -6.87 -12.72
C PHE A 13 -7.83 -8.38 -12.87
N ALA A 14 -6.85 -8.88 -13.61
CA ALA A 14 -6.62 -10.30 -13.78
C ALA A 14 -6.35 -11.00 -12.43
N LEU A 15 -5.54 -10.39 -11.56
CA LEU A 15 -5.27 -10.90 -10.22
C LEU A 15 -6.52 -10.85 -9.33
N HIS A 16 -7.23 -9.71 -9.30
CA HIS A 16 -8.45 -9.54 -8.53
C HIS A 16 -9.49 -10.62 -8.86
N GLN A 17 -9.69 -10.93 -10.15
CA GLN A 17 -10.66 -11.94 -10.58
C GLN A 17 -10.37 -13.34 -10.00
N GLN A 18 -9.11 -13.65 -9.67
CA GLN A 18 -8.72 -14.92 -9.06
C GLN A 18 -9.00 -14.99 -7.56
N ILE A 19 -9.05 -13.84 -6.87
CA ILE A 19 -9.14 -13.77 -5.39
C ILE A 19 -10.38 -13.07 -4.86
N LYS A 20 -11.21 -12.48 -5.73
CA LYS A 20 -12.35 -11.62 -5.36
C LYS A 20 -13.31 -12.25 -4.36
N ASP A 21 -13.57 -13.56 -4.46
CA ASP A 21 -14.51 -14.26 -3.58
C ASP A 21 -13.94 -14.46 -2.16
N LYS A 22 -12.64 -14.21 -1.99
CA LYS A 22 -11.91 -14.29 -0.71
C LYS A 22 -11.55 -12.91 -0.15
N LEU A 23 -11.94 -11.83 -0.83
CA LEU A 23 -11.51 -10.46 -0.52
C LEU A 23 -12.73 -9.56 -0.30
N LYS A 24 -12.68 -8.71 0.73
CA LYS A 24 -13.61 -7.59 0.90
C LYS A 24 -12.87 -6.29 0.62
N ILE A 25 -13.29 -5.56 -0.41
CA ILE A 25 -12.75 -4.23 -0.73
C ILE A 25 -13.58 -3.17 0.01
N LEU A 26 -12.91 -2.36 0.81
CA LEU A 26 -13.50 -1.25 1.55
C LEU A 26 -12.79 0.04 1.14
N HIS A 27 -13.58 1.08 0.85
CA HIS A 27 -13.05 2.42 0.68
C HIS A 27 -13.00 3.12 2.04
N VAL A 28 -11.84 3.64 2.41
CA VAL A 28 -11.64 4.48 3.59
C VAL A 28 -11.12 5.84 3.14
N ASN A 29 -11.58 6.90 3.79
CA ASN A 29 -11.05 8.24 3.52
C ASN A 29 -9.61 8.34 4.06
N GLY A 30 -8.76 9.10 3.36
CA GLY A 30 -7.42 9.42 3.86
C GLY A 30 -7.49 10.22 5.16
N HIS A 31 -6.53 9.99 6.06
CA HIS A 31 -6.33 10.75 7.30
C HIS A 31 -7.51 10.80 8.27
N VAL A 32 -8.34 9.75 8.33
CA VAL A 32 -9.49 9.67 9.27
C VAL A 32 -9.22 8.84 10.53
N GLY A 33 -7.96 8.51 10.86
CA GLY A 33 -7.64 7.77 12.09
C GLY A 33 -7.68 6.24 11.94
N VAL A 34 -7.76 5.70 10.72
CA VAL A 34 -7.70 4.24 10.50
C VAL A 34 -6.25 3.80 10.55
N GLU A 35 -5.83 3.23 11.68
CA GLU A 35 -4.44 2.85 11.95
C GLU A 35 -3.77 2.10 10.79
N GLY A 36 -4.43 1.07 10.22
CA GLY A 36 -3.86 0.31 9.11
C GLY A 36 -3.68 1.12 7.82
N ASN A 37 -4.54 2.11 7.57
CA ASN A 37 -4.41 3.01 6.42
C ASN A 37 -3.30 4.04 6.65
N GLU A 38 -3.19 4.56 7.87
CA GLU A 38 -2.12 5.47 8.25
C GLU A 38 -0.76 4.78 8.24
N LEU A 39 -0.69 3.55 8.72
CA LEU A 39 0.52 2.73 8.63
C LEU A 39 0.91 2.52 7.16
N ALA A 40 -0.04 2.16 6.28
CA ALA A 40 0.25 1.98 4.85
C ALA A 40 0.78 3.27 4.20
N ASP A 41 0.24 4.44 4.56
CA ASP A 41 0.74 5.75 4.13
C ASP A 41 2.19 5.97 4.60
N ARG A 42 2.49 5.73 5.89
CA ARG A 42 3.84 5.85 6.44
C ARG A 42 4.84 4.92 5.76
N MET A 43 4.44 3.66 5.57
CA MET A 43 5.26 2.65 4.90
C MET A 43 5.56 3.03 3.44
N SER A 44 4.65 3.74 2.77
CA SER A 44 4.88 4.20 1.40
C SER A 44 6.03 5.21 1.31
N MET A 45 6.20 6.08 2.30
CA MET A 45 7.33 7.01 2.33
C MET A 45 8.65 6.31 2.62
N ILE A 46 8.65 5.27 3.47
CA ILE A 46 9.84 4.43 3.70
C ILE A 46 10.23 3.78 2.36
N ALA A 47 9.28 3.20 1.64
CA ALA A 47 9.53 2.60 0.33
C ALA A 47 10.08 3.62 -0.68
N ILE A 48 9.60 4.88 -0.68
CA ILE A 48 10.14 5.96 -1.52
C ILE A 48 11.59 6.30 -1.14
N ALA A 49 11.91 6.31 0.15
CA ALA A 49 13.25 6.61 0.65
C ALA A 49 14.24 5.49 0.34
N GLU A 50 13.86 4.23 0.60
CA GLU A 50 14.72 3.06 0.43
C GLU A 50 14.86 2.62 -1.03
N LYS A 51 13.80 2.80 -1.84
CA LYS A 51 13.74 2.38 -3.25
C LYS A 51 14.06 0.90 -3.47
N GLU A 52 13.77 0.06 -2.49
CA GLU A 52 13.88 -1.39 -2.66
C GLU A 52 12.77 -1.87 -3.61
N THR A 53 13.16 -2.65 -4.60
CA THR A 53 12.29 -3.13 -5.69
C THR A 53 12.05 -4.63 -5.62
N LYS A 54 12.86 -5.35 -4.84
CA LYS A 54 12.74 -6.78 -4.63
C LYS A 54 11.77 -7.07 -3.50
N PHE A 55 11.08 -8.20 -3.62
CA PHE A 55 10.33 -8.74 -2.50
C PHE A 55 11.30 -9.37 -1.49
N THR A 56 11.80 -8.55 -0.57
CA THR A 56 12.77 -8.93 0.46
C THR A 56 12.22 -8.67 1.86
N ARG A 57 12.86 -9.28 2.86
CA ARG A 57 12.57 -8.98 4.26
C ARG A 57 13.17 -7.63 4.65
N TYR A 58 12.53 -6.95 5.59
CA TYR A 58 13.11 -5.78 6.24
C TYR A 58 14.41 -6.17 6.94
N ALA A 59 15.45 -5.35 6.73
CA ALA A 59 16.77 -5.58 7.28
C ALA A 59 16.83 -5.31 8.80
N GLU A 60 16.00 -4.37 9.27
CA GLU A 60 15.90 -3.97 10.66
C GLU A 60 14.57 -4.41 11.27
N SER A 61 14.51 -4.44 12.60
CA SER A 61 13.26 -4.67 13.32
C SER A 61 12.32 -3.49 13.09
N ILE A 62 11.09 -3.78 12.67
CA ILE A 62 10.04 -2.78 12.55
C ILE A 62 9.36 -2.56 13.91
N ASP A 63 9.31 -1.30 14.34
CA ASP A 63 8.42 -0.84 15.40
C ASP A 63 7.26 -0.04 14.78
N VAL A 64 6.05 -0.61 14.84
CA VAL A 64 4.84 -0.01 14.27
C VAL A 64 4.51 1.32 14.95
N ALA A 65 4.73 1.45 16.26
CA ALA A 65 4.43 2.67 16.99
C ALA A 65 5.37 3.81 16.57
N GLU A 66 6.64 3.51 16.31
CA GLU A 66 7.60 4.50 15.79
C GLU A 66 7.26 4.93 14.36
N ILE A 67 6.85 3.99 13.50
CA ILE A 67 6.45 4.31 12.13
C ILE A 67 5.23 5.23 12.11
N LEU A 68 4.23 4.98 12.96
CA LEU A 68 3.03 5.83 13.07
C LEU A 68 3.36 7.25 13.54
N LYS A 69 4.46 7.47 14.28
CA LYS A 69 4.93 8.81 14.69
C LYS A 69 5.61 9.60 13.58
N MET A 70 5.99 8.96 12.47
CA MET A 70 6.56 9.67 11.32
C MET A 70 5.57 10.73 10.80
N GLN A 71 6.03 11.68 9.99
CA GLN A 71 5.13 12.65 9.36
C GLN A 71 4.22 11.93 8.34
N ALA A 72 2.96 12.35 8.17
CA ALA A 72 2.11 11.82 7.10
C ALA A 72 2.60 12.30 5.72
N GLY A 73 2.36 11.49 4.68
CA GLY A 73 2.64 11.83 3.28
C GLY A 73 1.76 12.94 2.74
#